data_AF-A0A965QBR6-F1
#
_entry.id   AF-A0A965QBR6-F1
#
_cell.length_a   1.000
_cell.length_b   1.000
_cell.length_c   1.000
_cell.angle_alpha   90.00
_cell.angle_beta   90.00
_cell.angle_gamma   90.00
#
_symmetry.space_group_name_H-M   'P 1'
#
loop_
_entity.id
_entity.type
_entity.pdbx_description
1 polymer ?
#
loop_
_entity_poly.entity_id
_entity_poly.type
_entity_poly.pdbx_seq_one_letter_code
_entity_poly.pdbx_strand_id
1 'polypeptide(L)'
;MQRIYFTALTPEAYIATEAHRQVIADIICPRCEKGRLHRHGTYRRGLTGLVGQLLWLVVTRFICGGCGHTVSYLPSFALSYRIVRAATFEAFLDGMLDRVDVQRWQSVLADYRRRMTRFAVELVRTVGCGFGRAPPAEGGAMWPWLKGACGGVESATRLLVATFNLTLFRRYQCHQPAVVSQAPRSSGKLRGKA
;
A
#
# COMPACT_ATOMS: atom_id res chain seq x y z
N MET A 1 1.78 0.53 -10.85
CA MET A 1 0.77 0.39 -9.78
C MET A 1 1.31 -0.56 -8.71
N GLN A 2 0.83 -0.48 -7.48
CA GLN A 2 1.21 -1.34 -6.37
C GLN A 2 -0.04 -1.86 -5.67
N ARG A 3 -0.14 -3.18 -5.54
CA ARG A 3 -1.16 -3.90 -4.78
C ARG A 3 -0.53 -4.40 -3.47
N ILE A 4 -1.34 -4.48 -2.42
CA ILE A 4 -0.96 -5.12 -1.16
C ILE A 4 -1.64 -6.48 -1.15
N TYR A 5 -0.87 -7.55 -1.02
CA TYR A 5 -1.42 -8.91 -0.90
C TYR A 5 -1.11 -9.48 0.48
N PHE A 6 -2.02 -10.32 0.97
CA PHE A 6 -1.85 -10.97 2.26
C PHE A 6 -0.85 -12.12 2.17
N THR A 7 0.02 -12.24 3.17
CA THR A 7 0.87 -13.41 3.37
C THR A 7 0.97 -13.71 4.85
N ALA A 8 0.89 -14.99 5.22
CA ALA A 8 1.13 -15.44 6.58
C ALA A 8 2.62 -15.57 6.92
N LEU A 9 3.50 -15.36 5.94
CA LEU A 9 4.95 -15.46 6.13
C LEU A 9 5.48 -14.25 6.90
N THR A 10 6.45 -14.50 7.77
CA THR A 10 7.30 -13.42 8.32
C THR A 10 8.21 -12.86 7.21
N PRO A 11 8.75 -11.64 7.39
CA PRO A 11 9.75 -11.10 6.46
C PRO A 11 10.91 -12.07 6.19
N GLU A 12 11.42 -12.72 7.24
CA GLU A 12 12.51 -13.69 7.18
C GLU A 12 12.10 -14.93 6.38
N ALA A 13 10.95 -15.52 6.69
CA ALA A 13 10.45 -16.69 5.99
C ALA A 13 10.17 -16.39 4.51
N TYR A 14 9.61 -15.20 4.21
CA TYR A 14 9.37 -14.76 2.84
C TYR A 14 10.67 -14.66 2.02
N ILE A 15 11.75 -14.16 2.64
CA ILE A 15 13.06 -14.06 2.00
C ILE A 15 13.68 -15.45 1.84
N ALA A 16 13.71 -16.25 2.91
CA ALA A 16 14.34 -17.57 2.93
C ALA A 16 13.71 -18.55 1.92
N THR A 17 12.39 -18.48 1.74
CA THR A 17 11.64 -19.35 0.81
C THR A 17 11.52 -18.76 -0.60
N GLU A 18 12.12 -17.61 -0.86
CA GLU A 18 11.95 -16.86 -2.11
C GLU A 18 10.48 -16.70 -2.52
N ALA A 19 9.58 -16.48 -1.55
CA ALA A 19 8.14 -16.52 -1.76
C ALA A 19 7.63 -15.53 -2.83
N HIS A 20 8.42 -14.49 -3.17
CA HIS A 20 8.18 -13.62 -4.32
C HIS A 20 7.97 -14.38 -5.65
N ARG A 21 8.62 -15.54 -5.82
CA ARG A 21 8.47 -16.41 -7.00
C ARG A 21 7.08 -17.05 -7.07
N GLN A 22 6.44 -17.26 -5.92
CA GLN A 22 5.14 -17.94 -5.80
C GLN A 22 3.95 -16.97 -5.82
N VAL A 23 4.19 -15.65 -5.76
CA VAL A 23 3.12 -14.65 -5.84
C VAL A 23 2.34 -14.80 -7.14
N ILE A 24 1.02 -14.88 -7.04
CA ILE A 24 0.09 -14.92 -8.18
C ILE A 24 -0.58 -13.55 -8.29
N ALA A 25 -0.63 -13.01 -9.50
CA ALA A 25 -1.31 -11.75 -9.76
C ALA A 25 -2.82 -11.94 -9.93
N ASP A 26 -3.55 -10.84 -9.78
CA ASP A 26 -4.95 -10.77 -10.18
C ASP A 26 -5.07 -11.07 -11.68
N ILE A 27 -6.09 -11.83 -12.08
CA ILE A 27 -6.29 -12.23 -13.49
C ILE A 27 -6.48 -11.00 -14.38
N ILE A 28 -7.21 -10.01 -13.87
CA ILE A 28 -7.58 -8.79 -14.59
C ILE A 28 -6.70 -7.63 -14.12
N CYS A 29 -6.19 -6.85 -15.07
CA CYS A 29 -5.38 -5.69 -14.78
C CYS A 29 -6.18 -4.65 -13.98
N PRO A 30 -5.72 -4.24 -12.78
CA PRO A 30 -6.40 -3.24 -11.96
C PRO A 30 -6.33 -1.82 -12.52
N ARG A 31 -5.65 -1.60 -13.66
CA ARG A 31 -5.57 -0.30 -14.33
C ARG A 31 -6.56 -0.15 -15.48
N CYS A 32 -6.61 -1.13 -16.38
CA CYS A 32 -7.45 -1.04 -17.59
C CYS A 32 -8.65 -1.98 -17.56
N GLU A 33 -8.76 -2.85 -16.54
CA GLU A 33 -9.89 -3.77 -16.30
C GLU A 33 -10.17 -4.76 -17.44
N LYS A 34 -9.28 -4.82 -18.44
CA LYS A 34 -9.46 -5.62 -19.67
C LYS A 34 -8.30 -6.57 -19.91
N GLY A 35 -7.06 -6.09 -19.77
CA GLY A 35 -5.86 -6.88 -20.06
C GLY A 35 -5.51 -7.86 -18.92
N ARG A 36 -4.79 -8.92 -19.26
CA ARG A 36 -4.24 -9.88 -18.30
C ARG A 36 -2.86 -9.49 -17.81
N LEU A 37 -2.54 -9.86 -16.57
CA LEU A 37 -1.23 -9.63 -15.97
C LEU A 37 -0.30 -10.81 -16.23
N HIS A 38 0.91 -10.53 -16.70
CA HIS A 38 1.97 -11.50 -16.95
C HIS A 38 3.19 -11.17 -16.10
N ARG A 39 3.88 -12.18 -15.58
CA ARG A 39 5.10 -11.97 -14.78
C ARG A 39 6.12 -11.22 -15.63
N HIS A 40 6.69 -10.14 -15.09
CA HIS A 40 7.54 -9.21 -15.84
C HIS A 40 8.93 -9.04 -15.22
N GLY A 41 9.01 -8.94 -13.89
CA GLY A 41 10.29 -8.76 -13.22
C GLY A 41 10.15 -8.58 -11.72
N THR A 42 11.22 -8.12 -11.08
CA THR A 42 11.26 -7.88 -9.63
C THR A 42 11.95 -6.56 -9.31
N TYR A 43 11.86 -6.10 -8.06
CA TYR A 43 12.74 -5.07 -7.51
C TYR A 43 13.08 -5.38 -6.05
N ARG A 44 14.19 -4.84 -5.54
CA ARG A 44 14.61 -4.99 -4.14
C ARG A 44 14.22 -3.77 -3.32
N ARG A 45 13.85 -4.00 -2.05
CA ARG A 45 13.64 -2.90 -1.08
C ARG A 45 14.04 -3.31 0.33
N GLY A 46 14.44 -2.32 1.12
CA GLY A 46 14.70 -2.50 2.54
C GLY A 46 13.41 -2.68 3.34
N LEU A 47 13.49 -3.54 4.36
CA LEU A 47 12.45 -3.76 5.37
C LEU A 47 13.11 -4.17 6.70
N THR A 48 12.54 -3.82 7.85
CA THR A 48 13.03 -4.32 9.14
C THR A 48 12.53 -5.75 9.42
N GLY A 49 13.41 -6.59 9.94
CA GLY A 49 13.07 -7.91 10.50
C GLY A 49 12.50 -7.83 11.92
N LEU A 50 12.33 -8.99 12.54
CA LEU A 50 11.72 -9.16 13.86
C LEU A 50 12.44 -8.39 14.98
N VAL A 51 13.77 -8.32 14.95
CA VAL A 51 14.60 -7.60 15.94
C VAL A 51 15.10 -6.25 15.40
N GLY A 52 14.44 -5.72 14.37
CA GLY A 52 14.76 -4.42 13.77
C GLY A 52 16.02 -4.40 12.91
N GLN A 53 16.60 -5.56 12.58
CA GLN A 53 17.69 -5.67 11.59
C GLN A 53 17.18 -5.32 10.19
N LEU A 54 18.04 -4.72 9.34
CA LEU A 54 17.67 -4.43 7.96
C LEU A 54 17.72 -5.70 7.11
N LEU A 55 16.59 -6.00 6.46
CA LEU A 55 16.42 -7.08 5.50
C LEU A 55 16.18 -6.53 4.10
N TRP A 56 16.51 -7.33 3.08
CA TRP A 56 16.26 -6.98 1.68
C TRP A 56 15.18 -7.88 1.08
N LEU A 57 14.00 -7.30 0.89
CA LEU A 57 12.84 -7.95 0.28
C LEU A 57 12.93 -7.88 -1.25
N VAL A 58 12.64 -8.98 -1.93
CA VAL A 58 12.35 -8.99 -3.37
C VAL A 58 10.84 -8.91 -3.59
N VAL A 59 10.41 -7.94 -4.40
CA VAL A 59 9.01 -7.70 -4.74
C VAL A 59 8.78 -8.01 -6.20
N THR A 60 7.80 -8.88 -6.48
CA THR A 60 7.43 -9.28 -7.84
C THR A 60 6.59 -8.20 -8.53
N ARG A 61 6.82 -8.07 -9.84
CA ARG A 61 6.14 -7.18 -10.77
C ARG A 61 5.55 -7.98 -11.93
N PHE A 62 4.36 -7.57 -12.33
CA PHE A 62 3.63 -8.08 -13.48
C PHE A 62 3.37 -6.95 -14.46
N ILE A 63 3.34 -7.24 -15.74
CA ILE A 63 2.98 -6.28 -16.79
C ILE A 63 1.64 -6.67 -17.40
N CYS A 64 0.79 -5.68 -17.66
CA CYS A 64 -0.46 -5.90 -18.37
C CYS A 64 -0.19 -6.00 -19.87
N GLY A 65 -0.62 -7.10 -20.50
CA GLY A 65 -0.52 -7.25 -21.96
C GLY A 65 -1.39 -6.26 -22.74
N GLY A 66 -2.46 -5.73 -22.14
CA GLY A 66 -3.37 -4.80 -22.79
C GLY A 66 -2.96 -3.32 -22.72
N CYS A 67 -2.43 -2.86 -21.58
CA CYS A 67 -2.09 -1.44 -21.38
C CYS A 67 -0.61 -1.19 -21.06
N GLY A 68 0.24 -2.23 -21.08
CA GLY A 68 1.68 -2.14 -20.80
C GLY A 68 2.04 -1.76 -19.37
N HIS A 69 1.06 -1.56 -18.48
CA HIS A 69 1.33 -1.08 -17.13
C HIS A 69 1.93 -2.14 -16.24
N THR A 70 2.92 -1.75 -15.45
CA THR A 70 3.52 -2.62 -14.44
C THR A 70 2.78 -2.52 -13.11
N VAL A 71 2.39 -3.66 -12.55
CA VAL A 71 1.77 -3.82 -11.23
C VAL A 71 2.73 -4.59 -10.32
N SER A 72 3.08 -4.02 -9.17
CA SER A 72 3.88 -4.69 -8.14
C SER A 72 3.00 -5.23 -7.03
N TYR A 73 3.38 -6.37 -6.44
CA TYR A 73 2.65 -7.04 -5.37
C TYR A 73 3.47 -7.00 -4.10
N LEU A 74 3.14 -6.07 -3.21
CA LEU A 74 3.82 -5.90 -1.93
C LEU A 74 3.16 -6.77 -0.85
N PRO A 75 3.94 -7.53 -0.05
CA PRO A 75 3.39 -8.30 1.06
C PRO A 75 2.82 -7.40 2.16
N SER A 76 1.78 -7.86 2.84
CA SER A 76 1.02 -7.10 3.85
C SER A 76 1.86 -6.61 5.03
N PHE A 77 2.91 -7.34 5.40
CA PHE A 77 3.84 -6.92 6.46
C PHE A 77 4.67 -5.67 6.11
N ALA A 78 4.69 -5.25 4.83
CA ALA A 78 5.45 -4.10 4.37
C ALA A 78 4.52 -2.91 4.06
N LEU A 79 4.93 -1.73 4.51
CA LEU A 79 4.24 -0.47 4.21
C LEU A 79 4.83 0.16 2.93
N SER A 80 4.02 0.84 2.11
CA SER A 80 4.49 1.49 0.87
C SER A 80 5.52 2.59 1.17
N TYR A 81 6.71 2.50 0.56
CA TYR A 81 7.82 3.46 0.73
C TYR A 81 8.30 3.66 2.18
N ARG A 82 8.32 2.58 2.96
CA ARG A 82 8.72 2.58 4.39
C ARG A 82 9.66 1.42 4.69
N ILE A 83 10.64 1.65 5.55
CA ILE A 83 11.61 0.62 5.94
C ILE A 83 11.11 -0.20 7.12
N VAL A 84 10.34 0.39 8.03
CA VAL A 84 9.83 -0.33 9.20
C VAL A 84 8.60 -1.15 8.81
N ARG A 85 8.59 -2.42 9.24
CA ARG A 85 7.46 -3.35 9.01
C ARG A 85 6.20 -2.90 9.75
N ALA A 86 5.04 -3.29 9.21
CA ALA A 86 3.73 -2.91 9.72
C ALA A 86 3.55 -3.27 11.20
N ALA A 87 3.90 -4.49 11.60
CA ALA A 87 3.78 -4.96 12.98
C ALA A 87 4.63 -4.15 14.00
N THR A 88 5.79 -3.65 13.59
CA THR A 88 6.63 -2.80 14.47
C THR A 88 6.03 -1.40 14.59
N PHE A 89 5.47 -0.87 13.49
CA PHE A 89 4.75 0.41 13.55
C PHE A 89 3.48 0.31 14.39
N GLU A 90 2.73 -0.79 14.26
CA GLU A 90 1.57 -1.09 15.11
C GLU A 90 1.94 -1.10 16.59
N ALA A 91 2.97 -1.85 16.96
CA ALA A 91 3.45 -1.92 18.34
C ALA A 91 3.82 -0.55 18.90
N PHE A 92 4.45 0.31 18.09
CA PHE A 92 4.73 1.69 18.47
C PHE A 92 3.47 2.54 18.67
N LEU A 93 2.47 2.40 17.80
CA LEU A 93 1.19 3.09 17.96
C LEU A 93 0.41 2.62 19.20
N ASP A 94 0.60 1.36 19.59
CA ASP A 94 0.02 0.76 20.80
C ASP A 94 0.82 1.07 22.08
N GLY A 95 1.93 1.81 21.98
CA GLY A 95 2.73 2.21 23.14
C GLY A 95 3.69 1.13 23.68
N MET A 96 3.97 0.07 22.92
CA MET A 96 4.97 -0.96 23.28
C MET A 96 6.40 -0.45 23.07
N LEU A 97 6.81 0.56 23.84
CA LEU A 97 8.08 1.28 23.68
C LEU A 97 9.30 0.53 24.21
N ASP A 98 9.09 -0.55 24.96
CA ASP A 98 10.11 -1.45 25.52
C ASP A 98 10.62 -2.48 24.50
N ARG A 99 9.88 -2.74 23.42
CA ARG A 99 10.30 -3.67 22.37
C ARG A 99 11.58 -3.21 21.67
N VAL A 100 12.52 -4.13 21.51
CA VAL A 100 13.84 -3.88 20.88
C VAL A 100 13.72 -3.30 19.47
N ASP A 101 12.80 -3.82 18.65
CA ASP A 101 12.59 -3.34 17.28
C ASP A 101 11.98 -1.92 17.25
N VAL A 102 11.14 -1.58 18.24
CA VAL A 102 10.56 -0.25 18.41
C VAL A 102 11.62 0.75 18.88
N GLN A 103 12.43 0.40 19.88
CA GLN A 103 13.51 1.26 20.40
C GLN A 103 14.53 1.58 19.31
N ARG A 104 14.97 0.55 18.57
CA ARG A 104 15.96 0.70 17.50
C ARG A 104 15.52 1.68 16.40
N TRP A 105 14.23 1.76 16.12
CA TRP A 105 13.67 2.59 15.04
C TRP A 105 12.80 3.75 15.54
N GLN A 106 12.93 4.13 16.82
CA GLN A 106 12.02 5.07 17.48
C GLN A 106 11.90 6.42 16.73
N SER A 107 13.02 6.97 16.26
CA SER A 107 13.03 8.24 15.51
C SER A 107 12.27 8.14 14.18
N VAL A 108 12.42 7.03 13.47
CA VAL A 108 11.73 6.74 12.21
C VAL A 108 10.24 6.50 12.45
N LEU A 109 9.90 5.76 13.51
CA LEU A 109 8.52 5.49 13.92
C LEU A 109 7.78 6.77 14.34
N ALA A 110 8.46 7.67 15.06
CA ALA A 110 7.94 8.99 15.38
C ALA A 110 7.66 9.81 14.11
N ASP A 111 8.51 9.74 13.09
CA ASP A 111 8.24 10.37 11.80
C ASP A 111 7.03 9.76 11.08
N TYR A 112 6.87 8.44 11.14
CA TYR A 112 5.72 7.76 10.56
C TYR A 112 4.42 8.21 11.22
N ARG A 113 4.41 8.31 12.56
CA ARG A 113 3.28 8.83 13.31
C ARG A 113 2.98 10.28 12.94
N ARG A 114 3.98 11.17 12.86
CA ARG A 114 3.75 12.57 12.43
C ARG A 114 3.12 12.65 11.05
N ARG A 115 3.60 11.86 10.08
CA ARG A 115 3.01 11.81 8.72
C ARG A 115 1.58 11.29 8.74
N MET A 116 1.34 10.22 9.50
CA MET A 116 0.01 9.64 9.68
C MET A 116 -0.96 10.67 10.29
N THR A 117 -0.57 11.36 11.37
CA THR A 117 -1.39 12.41 12.01
C THR A 117 -1.67 13.56 11.05
N ARG A 118 -0.68 14.02 10.27
CA ARG A 118 -0.89 15.08 9.27
C ARG A 118 -1.89 14.68 8.19
N PHE A 119 -1.93 13.41 7.82
CA PHE A 119 -2.83 12.87 6.80
C PHE A 119 -4.21 12.46 7.35
N ALA A 120 -4.40 12.49 8.68
CA ALA A 120 -5.55 11.90 9.34
C ALA A 120 -6.89 12.48 8.87
N VAL A 121 -6.98 13.81 8.72
CA VAL A 121 -8.21 14.48 8.28
C VAL A 121 -8.62 14.01 6.89
N GLU A 122 -7.66 13.91 5.95
CA GLU A 122 -7.94 13.45 4.60
C GLU A 122 -8.34 11.97 4.57
N LEU A 123 -7.65 11.14 5.36
CA LEU A 123 -7.95 9.73 5.49
C LEU A 123 -9.38 9.53 6.01
N VAL A 124 -9.72 10.17 7.14
CA VAL A 124 -11.04 10.09 7.77
C VAL A 124 -12.13 10.58 6.83
N ARG A 125 -11.93 11.72 6.16
CA ARG A 125 -12.88 12.25 5.18
C ARG A 125 -13.11 11.30 4.00
N THR A 126 -12.07 10.63 3.54
CA THR A 126 -12.16 9.72 2.38
C THR A 126 -12.79 8.40 2.74
N VAL A 127 -12.42 7.84 3.89
CA VAL A 127 -12.94 6.55 4.35
C VAL A 127 -14.36 6.70 4.86
N GLY A 128 -14.66 7.77 5.61
CA GLY A 128 -15.97 7.99 6.24
C GLY A 128 -16.40 6.77 7.05
N CYS A 129 -17.61 6.26 6.77
CA CYS A 129 -18.14 5.02 7.36
C CYS A 129 -17.77 3.76 6.56
N GLY A 130 -16.86 3.85 5.59
CA GLY A 130 -16.55 2.78 4.63
C GLY A 130 -15.94 1.50 5.22
N PHE A 131 -15.61 1.50 6.51
CA PHE A 131 -15.25 0.30 7.28
C PHE A 131 -16.34 -0.15 8.26
N GLY A 132 -17.60 0.27 8.06
CA GLY A 132 -18.71 -0.11 8.93
C GLY A 132 -18.67 0.53 10.33
N ARG A 133 -17.80 1.52 10.54
CA ARG A 133 -17.63 2.22 11.82
C ARG A 133 -17.60 3.72 11.59
N ALA A 134 -18.35 4.47 12.41
CA ALA A 134 -18.34 5.93 12.35
C ALA A 134 -16.92 6.48 12.59
N PRO A 135 -16.52 7.54 11.85
CA PRO A 135 -15.22 8.17 12.04
C PRO A 135 -15.10 8.80 13.43
N PRO A 136 -13.88 8.95 13.97
CA PRO A 136 -13.69 9.58 15.26
C PRO A 136 -14.01 11.08 15.19
N ALA A 137 -14.57 11.63 16.27
CA ALA A 137 -14.81 13.07 16.39
C ALA A 137 -13.51 13.91 16.42
N GLU A 138 -12.43 13.32 16.96
CA GLU A 138 -11.12 13.96 17.09
C GLU A 138 -10.03 13.24 16.31
N GLY A 139 -9.10 13.99 15.72
CA GLY A 139 -8.00 13.43 14.93
C GLY A 139 -7.03 12.55 15.73
N GLY A 140 -6.94 12.73 17.06
CA GLY A 140 -6.09 11.92 17.94
C GLY A 140 -6.52 10.46 18.06
N ALA A 141 -7.81 10.17 17.83
CA ALA A 141 -8.38 8.82 17.95
C ALA A 141 -8.34 8.01 16.64
N MET A 142 -7.62 8.48 15.61
CA MET A 142 -7.58 7.80 14.31
C MET A 142 -7.03 6.37 14.38
N TRP A 143 -5.94 6.13 15.11
CA TRP A 143 -5.37 4.78 15.20
C TRP A 143 -6.32 3.80 15.93
N PRO A 144 -6.82 4.10 17.15
CA PRO A 144 -7.81 3.24 17.80
C PRO A 144 -9.05 2.96 16.94
N TRP A 145 -9.51 3.96 16.17
CA TRP A 145 -10.62 3.77 15.23
C TRP A 145 -10.27 2.79 14.11
N LEU A 146 -9.14 3.00 13.41
CA LEU A 146 -8.68 2.10 12.34
C LEU A 146 -8.41 0.69 12.85
N LYS A 147 -7.78 0.56 14.02
CA LYS A 147 -7.52 -0.74 14.64
C LYS A 147 -8.83 -1.47 14.96
N GLY A 148 -9.80 -0.79 15.55
CA GLY A 148 -11.11 -1.38 15.84
C GLY A 148 -11.90 -1.77 14.58
N ALA A 149 -11.71 -1.05 13.47
CA ALA A 149 -12.42 -1.34 12.22
C ALA A 149 -11.72 -2.40 11.34
N CYS A 150 -10.39 -2.47 11.38
CA CYS A 150 -9.59 -3.29 10.45
C CYS A 150 -8.76 -4.40 11.15
N GLY A 151 -8.66 -4.40 12.48
CA GLY A 151 -7.87 -5.33 13.29
C GLY A 151 -6.41 -4.92 13.52
N GLY A 152 -5.74 -4.29 12.55
CA GLY A 152 -4.33 -3.91 12.67
C GLY A 152 -3.80 -3.11 11.47
N VAL A 153 -2.53 -2.68 11.52
CA VAL A 153 -1.86 -1.85 10.50
C VAL A 153 -1.78 -2.58 9.15
N GLU A 154 -1.49 -3.87 9.14
CA GLU A 154 -1.41 -4.68 7.92
C GLU A 154 -2.77 -4.72 7.20
N SER A 155 -3.79 -5.13 7.93
CA SER A 155 -5.17 -5.21 7.42
C SER A 155 -5.70 -3.84 7.02
N ALA A 156 -5.48 -2.80 7.82
CA ALA A 156 -5.85 -1.43 7.50
C ALA A 156 -5.17 -0.96 6.21
N THR A 157 -3.85 -1.16 6.08
CA THR A 157 -3.12 -0.77 4.87
C THR A 157 -3.63 -1.48 3.62
N ARG A 158 -3.90 -2.79 3.73
CA ARG A 158 -4.45 -3.58 2.62
C ARG A 158 -5.82 -3.04 2.19
N LEU A 159 -6.74 -2.81 3.13
CA LEU A 159 -8.08 -2.31 2.86
C LEU A 159 -8.06 -0.88 2.30
N LEU A 160 -7.23 0.00 2.88
CA LEU A 160 -7.06 1.38 2.40
C LEU A 160 -6.57 1.42 0.95
N VAL A 161 -5.60 0.58 0.60
CA VAL A 161 -5.09 0.52 -0.77
C VAL A 161 -6.10 -0.11 -1.72
N ALA A 162 -6.75 -1.20 -1.31
CA ALA A 162 -7.66 -1.95 -2.18
C ALA A 162 -8.97 -1.20 -2.47
N THR A 163 -9.53 -0.51 -1.47
CA THR A 163 -10.86 0.10 -1.54
C THR A 163 -10.81 1.60 -1.79
N PHE A 164 -9.84 2.30 -1.22
CA PHE A 164 -9.79 3.77 -1.22
C PHE A 164 -8.60 4.34 -1.98
N ASN A 165 -7.73 3.48 -2.53
CA ASN A 165 -6.50 3.86 -3.23
C ASN A 165 -5.60 4.80 -2.39
N LEU A 166 -5.57 4.63 -1.08
CA LEU A 166 -4.76 5.46 -0.17
C LEU A 166 -4.01 4.59 0.84
N THR A 167 -3.14 5.22 1.61
CA THR A 167 -2.40 4.57 2.72
C THR A 167 -2.61 5.35 4.01
N LEU A 168 -2.05 4.84 5.11
CA LEU A 168 -1.98 5.57 6.39
C LEU A 168 -1.24 6.91 6.30
N PHE A 169 -0.42 7.13 5.27
CA PHE A 169 0.51 8.26 5.22
C PHE A 169 0.19 9.28 4.13
N ARG A 170 -0.37 8.83 3.01
CA ARG A 170 -0.67 9.65 1.83
C ARG A 170 -1.46 8.87 0.79
N ARG A 171 -2.02 9.59 -0.19
CA ARG A 171 -2.30 9.10 -1.54
C ARG A 171 -1.00 8.97 -2.33
N TYR A 172 -0.54 7.75 -2.56
CA TYR A 172 0.58 7.51 -3.46
C TYR A 172 0.10 7.28 -4.89
N GLN A 173 0.82 7.85 -5.85
CA GLN A 173 0.57 7.62 -7.29
C GLN A 173 0.63 6.14 -7.66
N CYS A 174 1.45 5.34 -6.96
CA CYS A 174 1.51 3.91 -7.21
C CYS A 174 0.19 3.17 -6.90
N HIS A 175 -0.70 3.73 -6.08
CA HIS A 175 -2.00 3.14 -5.75
C HIS A 175 -3.17 3.77 -6.51
N GLN A 176 -2.97 4.88 -7.22
CA GLN A 176 -4.08 5.55 -7.89
C GLN A 176 -4.52 4.78 -9.14
N PRO A 177 -5.84 4.76 -9.44
CA PRO A 177 -6.32 4.46 -10.78
C PRO A 177 -5.81 5.54 -11.74
N ALA A 178 -5.69 5.20 -13.02
CA ALA A 178 -5.28 6.21 -14.00
C ALA A 178 -6.34 7.32 -14.06
N VAL A 179 -5.91 8.59 -14.06
CA VAL A 179 -6.73 9.64 -14.65
C VAL A 179 -6.84 9.26 -16.12
N VAL A 180 -8.03 8.82 -16.56
CA VAL A 180 -8.29 8.69 -17.98
C VAL A 180 -8.32 10.12 -18.51
N SER A 181 -7.17 10.62 -18.96
CA SER A 181 -7.15 11.75 -19.88
C SER A 181 -7.95 11.28 -21.09
N GLN A 182 -9.21 11.69 -21.18
CA GLN A 182 -9.92 11.59 -22.45
C GLN A 182 -9.03 12.35 -23.44
N ALA A 183 -8.43 11.63 -24.39
CA ALA A 183 -7.76 12.28 -25.50
C ALA A 183 -8.77 13.27 -26.10
N PRO A 184 -8.38 14.52 -26.39
CA PRO A 184 -9.28 15.44 -27.08
C PRO A 184 -9.72 14.73 -28.35
N ARG A 185 -11.05 14.59 -28.53
CA ARG A 185 -11.60 14.11 -29.80
C ARG A 185 -10.96 14.97 -30.87
N SER A 186 -10.16 14.35 -31.73
CA SER A 186 -9.53 15.01 -32.85
C SER A 186 -10.61 15.76 -33.60
N SER A 187 -10.51 17.08 -33.57
CA SER A 187 -11.23 18.01 -34.41
C SER A 187 -11.03 17.59 -35.86
N GLY A 188 -12.07 17.05 -36.47
CA GLY A 188 -12.12 16.84 -37.91
C GLY A 188 -12.07 18.22 -38.59
N LYS A 189 -10.89 18.59 -39.09
CA LYS A 189 -10.71 19.75 -39.97
C LYS A 189 -11.07 19.35 -41.40
N LEU A 190 -12.13 20.01 -41.89
CA LEU A 190 -12.24 20.71 -43.19
C LEU A 190 -11.91 20.00 -44.52
N ARG A 191 -12.89 20.05 -45.43
CA ARG A 191 -12.87 20.36 -46.91
C ARG A 191 -14.03 19.55 -47.55
N GLY A 192 -14.93 20.05 -48.37
CA GLY A 192 -15.01 21.24 -49.20
C GLY A 192 -15.44 20.80 -50.62
N LYS A 193 -16.55 21.39 -51.13
CA LYS A 193 -17.02 21.44 -52.53
C LYS A 193 -17.53 20.13 -53.20
N ALA A 194 -18.79 20.13 -53.62
CA ALA A 194 -19.23 20.64 -54.94
C ALA A 194 -20.66 21.18 -54.80
#